data_AF-A0A2H9P511-F1
#
_entry.id   AF-A0A2H9P511-F1
#
_cell.length_a   1.000
_cell.length_b   1.000
_cell.length_c   1.000
_cell.angle_alpha   90.00
_cell.angle_beta   90.00
_cell.angle_gamma   90.00
#
_symmetry.space_group_name_H-M   'P 1'
#
loop_
_entity.id
_entity.type
_entity.pdbx_description
1 polymer ?
#
loop_
_entity_poly.entity_id
_entity_poly.type
_entity_poly.pdbx_seq_one_letter_code
_entity_poly.pdbx_strand_id
1 'polypeptide(L)' 'MFSYFTINEANQALPDIIKKFEFALAKKNEISKLEHEIQTSIATTDSFQVYVLIKQKLNSAI' A
#
# COMPACT_ATOMS: atom_id res chain seq x y z
N MET A 1 34.43 15.29 -5.51
CA MET A 1 34.90 14.10 -6.25
C MET A 1 33.68 13.28 -6.59
N PHE A 2 33.42 13.00 -7.86
CA PHE A 2 32.24 12.24 -8.27
C PHE A 2 32.51 10.75 -8.01
N SER A 3 31.72 10.14 -7.12
CA SER A 3 31.70 8.69 -6.95
C SER A 3 30.70 8.11 -7.93
N TYR A 4 31.14 7.15 -8.74
CA TYR A 4 30.24 6.43 -9.64
C TYR A 4 29.58 5.30 -8.87
N PHE A 5 28.26 5.20 -9.00
CA PHE A 5 27.51 4.05 -8.47
C PHE A 5 27.95 2.79 -9.21
N THR A 6 28.49 1.83 -8.46
CA THR A 6 29.07 0.59 -8.98
C THR A 6 28.07 -0.55 -8.97
N ILE A 7 28.34 -1.58 -9.78
CA ILE A 7 27.54 -2.81 -9.81
C ILE A 7 27.54 -3.49 -8.42
N ASN A 8 28.65 -3.41 -7.69
CA ASN A 8 28.73 -4.00 -6.36
C ASN A 8 27.81 -3.28 -5.36
N GLU A 9 27.78 -1.95 -5.39
CA GLU A 9 26.86 -1.15 -4.57
C GLU A 9 25.39 -1.40 -4.96
N ALA A 10 25.10 -1.58 -6.26
CA ALA A 10 23.78 -1.97 -6.74
C ALA A 10 23.35 -3.33 -6.16
N ASN A 11 24.24 -4.32 -6.19
CA ASN A 11 23.96 -5.65 -5.66
C ASN A 11 23.78 -5.66 -4.13
N GLN A 12 24.47 -4.78 -3.40
CA GLN A 12 24.27 -4.61 -1.96
C GLN A 12 22.94 -3.91 -1.64
N ALA A 13 22.51 -2.94 -2.45
CA ALA A 13 21.24 -2.24 -2.26
C ALA A 13 20.01 -3.02 -2.74
N LEU A 14 20.20 -3.97 -3.67
CA LEU A 14 19.12 -4.74 -4.30
C LEU A 14 18.17 -5.41 -3.30
N PRO A 15 18.65 -6.12 -2.25
CA PRO A 15 17.77 -6.78 -1.29
C PRO A 15 16.88 -5.80 -0.51
N ASP A 16 17.41 -4.62 -0.17
CA ASP A 16 16.67 -3.60 0.56
C ASP A 16 15.62 -2.93 -0.33
N ILE A 17 15.93 -2.74 -1.61
CA ILE A 17 14.98 -2.23 -2.61
C ILE A 17 13.86 -3.24 -2.81
N ILE A 18 14.18 -4.54 -2.93
CA ILE A 18 13.19 -5.62 -3.07
C ILE A 18 12.25 -5.63 -1.86
N LYS A 19 12.79 -5.59 -0.63
CA LYS A 19 11.96 -5.55 0.59
C LYS A 19 11.02 -4.34 0.61
N LYS A 20 11.52 -3.15 0.26
CA LYS A 20 10.70 -1.93 0.21
C LYS A 20 9.61 -2.04 -0.87
N PHE A 21 9.94 -2.62 -2.01
CA PHE A 21 8.99 -2.84 -3.10
C PHE A 21 7.89 -3.84 -2.70
N GLU A 22 8.26 -4.98 -2.12
CA GLU A 22 7.30 -5.98 -1.64
C GLU A 22 6.38 -5.41 -0.55
N PHE A 23 6.93 -4.62 0.38
CA PHE A 23 6.14 -3.94 1.39
C PHE A 23 5.15 -2.95 0.76
N ALA A 24 5.60 -2.13 -0.19
CA ALA A 24 4.74 -1.19 -0.91
C ALA A 24 3.64 -1.93 -1.70
N LEU A 25 3.97 -3.08 -2.30
CA LEU A 25 3.01 -3.91 -3.03
C LEU A 25 1.97 -4.54 -2.10
N ALA A 26 2.38 -5.02 -0.93
CA ALA A 26 1.47 -5.52 0.10
C ALA A 26 0.52 -4.41 0.59
N LYS A 27 1.06 -3.21 0.86
CA LYS A 27 0.26 -2.04 1.27
C LYS A 27 -0.72 -1.60 0.20
N LYS A 28 -0.30 -1.56 -1.07
CA LYS A 28 -1.19 -1.28 -2.20
C LYS A 28 -2.34 -2.28 -2.28
N ASN A 29 -2.05 -3.58 -2.13
CA ASN A 29 -3.09 -4.61 -2.16
C ASN A 29 -4.08 -4.47 -0.98
N GLU A 30 -3.60 -4.10 0.21
CA GLU A 30 -4.44 -3.81 1.37
C GLU A 30 -5.38 -2.62 1.11
N ILE A 31 -4.84 -1.53 0.58
CA ILE A 31 -5.60 -0.34 0.19
C ILE A 31 -6.65 -0.68 -0.87
N SER A 32 -6.28 -1.37 -1.95
CA SER A 32 -7.22 -1.74 -3.01
C SER A 32 -8.36 -2.66 -2.53
N LYS A 33 -8.09 -3.55 -1.57
CA LYS A 33 -9.15 -4.36 -0.93
C LYS A 33 -10.12 -3.47 -0.14
N LEU A 34 -9.59 -2.56 0.67
CA LEU A 34 -10.41 -1.63 1.46
C LEU A 34 -11.24 -0.71 0.55
N GLU A 35 -10.68 -0.21 -0.56
CA GLU A 35 -11.40 0.59 -1.55
C GLU A 35 -12.54 -0.21 -2.20
N HIS A 36 -12.30 -1.46 -2.57
CA HIS A 36 -13.33 -2.35 -3.12
C HIS A 36 -14.44 -2.63 -2.09
N GLU A 37 -14.08 -2.86 -0.82
CA GLU A 37 -15.04 -3.04 0.27
C GLU A 37 -15.89 -1.77 0.48
N ILE A 38 -15.31 -0.57 0.41
CA ILE A 38 -16.05 0.70 0.48
C ILE A 38 -17.05 0.79 -0.67
N GLN A 39 -16.61 0.56 -1.91
CA GLN A 39 -17.49 0.65 -3.09
C GLN A 39 -18.64 -0.36 -3.01
N THR A 40 -18.36 -1.59 -2.58
CA THR A 40 -19.38 -2.63 -2.42
C THR A 40 -20.35 -2.30 -1.28
N SER A 41 -19.84 -1.79 -0.16
CA SER A 41 -20.67 -1.43 1.00
C SER A 41 -21.62 -0.28 0.68
N ILE A 42 -21.15 0.74 -0.04
CA ILE A 42 -22.01 1.84 -0.53
C ILE A 42 -23.09 1.33 -1.49
N ALA A 43 -22.75 0.38 -2.37
CA ALA A 43 -23.68 -0.13 -3.37
C ALA A 43 -24.73 -1.10 -2.82
N THR A 44 -24.45 -1.78 -1.70
CA THR A 44 -25.29 -2.87 -1.17
C THR A 44 -25.99 -2.54 0.14
N THR A 45 -25.48 -1.59 0.93
CA THR A 45 -26.01 -1.29 2.27
C THR A 45 -26.01 0.22 2.51
N ASP A 46 -27.19 0.84 2.62
CA ASP A 46 -27.39 2.25 3.05
C ASP A 46 -26.97 2.50 4.53
N SER A 47 -26.07 1.68 5.08
CA SER A 47 -25.55 1.81 6.44
C SER A 47 -24.36 2.76 6.44
N PHE A 48 -24.65 4.03 6.67
CA PHE A 48 -23.64 5.09 6.89
C PHE A 48 -22.58 4.69 7.94
N GLN A 49 -22.97 3.92 8.95
CA GLN A 49 -22.09 3.45 10.02
C GLN A 49 -20.98 2.50 9.52
N VAL A 50 -21.33 1.57 8.62
CA VAL A 50 -20.36 0.63 8.01
C VAL A 50 -19.39 1.39 7.09
N TYR A 51 -19.90 2.32 6.30
CA TYR A 51 -19.08 3.18 5.45
C TYR A 51 -18.04 3.99 6.26
N VAL A 52 -18.47 4.61 7.36
CA VAL A 52 -17.58 5.41 8.23
C VAL A 52 -16.45 4.54 8.82
N LEU A 53 -16.76 3.33 9.28
CA LEU A 53 -15.75 2.41 9.84
C LEU A 53 -14.71 1.99 8.79
N ILE A 54 -15.13 1.67 7.57
CA ILE A 54 -14.19 1.25 6.51
C ILE A 54 -13.35 2.45 6.03
N LYS A 55 -13.93 3.65 5.93
CA LYS A 55 -13.19 4.91 5.66
C LYS A 55 -12.12 5.20 6.71
N GLN A 56 -12.42 5.00 8.00
CA GLN A 56 -11.45 5.19 9.07
C GLN A 56 -10.28 4.20 8.97
N LYS A 57 -10.56 2.93 8.62
CA LYS A 57 -9.54 1.92 8.37
C LYS A 57 -8.65 2.29 7.17
N LEU A 58 -9.26 2.73 6.07
CA LEU A 58 -8.53 3.21 4.90
C LEU A 58 -7.60 4.39 5.26
N ASN A 59 -8.13 5.40 5.95
CA ASN A 59 -7.35 6.57 6.35
C ASN A 59 -6.20 6.23 7.33
N SER A 60 -6.28 5.13 8.06
CA SER A 60 -5.21 4.67 8.96
C SER A 60 -4.16 3.80 8.25
N ALA A 61 -4.50 3.27 7.06
CA ALA A 61 -3.60 2.43 6.26
C ALA A 61 -2.74 3.22 5.27
N ILE A 62 -3.09 4.49 5.03
CA ILE A 62 -2.38 5.51 4.24
C ILE A 62 -1.42 6.28 5.16
#